data_AF-A0A9N9MFK0-F1
#
_entry.id   AF-A0A9N9MFK0-F1
#
_cell.length_a   1.000
_cell.length_b   1.000
_cell.length_c   1.000
_cell.angle_alpha   90.00
_cell.angle_beta   90.00
_cell.angle_gamma   90.00
#
_symmetry.space_group_name_H-M   'P 1'
#
loop_
_entity.id
_entity.type
_entity.pdbx_description
1 polymer ?
#
loop_
_entity_poly.entity_id
_entity_poly.type
_entity_poly.pdbx_seq_one_letter_code
_entity_poly.pdbx_strand_id
1 'polypeptide(L)'
;MQEFFTRLERACIELHQPLPEIKEEGLSLYEAQQELLKYVNKYEAVVNAKKLALENLNKKQIQLCKELDRKIQIDLKYPPLPTQAQFDKLEAEKFEREEKFVNLKHEITEIVDEIKYKPNSDFEREVLSSDDMMLSNQNLKMLEFFAKCMKELKLSTEEEVSHLRTRIEDLWKMLDIELIDRDEFRSHYTGNSLDTLEALKIEVKRCEELRKAKIKKFVDKLRDQLQTIWTTCHCSDADKKSFRYLYNDFYTEDLLDLHELEI
;
A
#
# COMPACT_ATOMS: atom_id res chain seq x y z
N MET A 1 -1.81 -66.35 24.67
CA MET A 1 -3.24 -65.97 24.78
C MET A 1 -3.41 -64.70 25.59
N GLN A 2 -3.05 -64.66 26.88
CA GLN A 2 -3.16 -63.44 27.73
C GLN A 2 -2.53 -62.18 27.12
N GLU A 3 -1.32 -62.28 26.56
CA GLU A 3 -0.60 -61.15 25.94
C GLU A 3 -1.35 -60.54 24.74
N PHE A 4 -2.01 -61.37 23.93
CA PHE A 4 -2.78 -60.90 22.78
C PHE A 4 -4.09 -60.21 23.22
N PHE A 5 -4.72 -60.69 24.30
CA PHE A 5 -5.86 -60.01 24.92
C PHE A 5 -5.47 -58.65 25.50
N THR A 6 -4.33 -58.55 26.20
CA THR A 6 -3.87 -57.26 26.76
C THR A 6 -3.58 -56.24 25.66
N ARG A 7 -3.01 -56.69 24.53
CA ARG A 7 -2.80 -55.83 23.35
C ARG A 7 -4.10 -55.37 22.71
N LEU A 8 -5.08 -56.28 22.58
CA LEU A 8 -6.40 -55.95 22.04
C LEU A 8 -7.15 -54.97 22.95
N GLU A 9 -7.18 -55.21 24.25
CA GLU A 9 -7.78 -54.31 25.26
C GLU A 9 -7.17 -52.91 25.20
N ARG A 10 -5.84 -52.83 25.12
CA ARG A 10 -5.13 -51.55 24.99
C ARG A 10 -5.54 -50.81 23.71
N ALA A 11 -5.61 -51.50 22.57
CA ALA A 11 -6.03 -50.90 21.31
C ALA A 11 -7.51 -50.45 21.35
N CYS A 12 -8.40 -51.22 21.97
CA CYS A 12 -9.80 -50.86 22.18
C CYS A 12 -9.97 -49.63 23.09
N ILE A 13 -9.17 -49.52 24.16
CA ILE A 13 -9.13 -48.34 25.04
C ILE A 13 -8.63 -47.11 24.27
N GLU A 14 -7.54 -47.23 23.51
CA GLU A 14 -7.02 -46.15 22.66
C GLU A 14 -8.05 -45.70 21.60
N LEU A 15 -8.90 -46.62 21.11
CA LEU A 15 -9.93 -46.33 20.10
C LEU A 15 -11.29 -45.93 20.69
N HIS A 16 -11.50 -46.06 22.01
CA HIS A 16 -12.79 -45.90 22.68
C HIS A 16 -13.88 -46.80 22.08
N GLN A 17 -13.54 -48.05 21.78
CA GLN A 17 -14.44 -49.05 21.20
C GLN A 17 -14.64 -50.25 22.15
N PRO A 18 -15.83 -50.88 22.16
CA PRO A 18 -16.05 -52.09 22.93
C PRO A 18 -15.16 -53.24 22.42
N LEU A 19 -14.80 -54.15 23.33
CA LEU A 19 -14.05 -55.35 23.00
C LEU A 19 -14.87 -56.21 22.02
N PRO A 20 -14.30 -56.68 20.90
CA PRO A 20 -15.04 -57.53 19.96
C PRO A 20 -15.39 -58.88 20.59
N GLU A 21 -16.59 -59.39 20.29
CA GLU A 21 -17.00 -60.74 20.64
C GLU A 21 -16.18 -61.76 19.82
N ILE A 22 -15.24 -62.43 20.47
CA ILE A 22 -14.48 -63.54 19.88
C ILE A 22 -15.34 -64.78 20.02
N LYS A 23 -15.87 -65.30 18.91
CA LYS A 23 -16.69 -66.51 18.92
C LYS A 23 -15.79 -67.74 19.08
N GLU A 24 -15.67 -68.24 20.30
CA GLU A 24 -14.82 -69.41 20.61
C GLU A 24 -15.51 -70.77 20.33
N GLU A 25 -16.77 -70.79 19.87
CA GLU A 25 -17.54 -72.02 19.67
C GLU A 25 -17.00 -72.85 18.48
N GLY A 26 -16.34 -73.97 18.80
CA GLY A 26 -15.93 -75.00 17.83
C GLY A 26 -14.52 -74.87 17.26
N LEU A 27 -13.71 -73.90 17.74
CA LEU A 27 -12.34 -73.68 17.27
C LEU A 27 -11.32 -74.44 18.12
N SER A 28 -10.27 -74.97 17.48
CA SER A 28 -9.09 -75.45 18.17
C SER A 28 -8.31 -74.30 18.82
N LEU A 29 -7.51 -74.59 19.84
CA LEU A 29 -6.68 -73.60 20.55
C LEU A 29 -5.77 -72.81 19.59
N TYR A 30 -5.30 -73.44 18.51
CA TYR A 30 -4.50 -72.80 17.47
C TYR A 30 -5.34 -71.85 16.59
N GLU A 31 -6.56 -72.25 16.22
CA GLU A 31 -7.46 -71.41 15.40
C GLU A 31 -7.94 -70.18 16.16
N ALA A 32 -8.29 -70.33 17.45
CA ALA A 32 -8.64 -69.20 18.32
C ALA A 32 -7.46 -68.22 18.48
N GLN A 33 -6.22 -68.72 18.59
CA GLN A 33 -5.03 -67.87 18.63
C GLN A 33 -4.80 -67.11 17.32
N GLN A 34 -5.01 -67.75 16.17
CA GLN A 34 -4.91 -67.11 14.85
C GLN A 34 -5.98 -66.03 14.66
N GLU A 35 -7.19 -66.27 15.13
CA GLU A 35 -8.28 -65.30 15.07
C GLU A 35 -8.02 -64.08 15.96
N LEU A 36 -7.60 -64.30 17.20
CA LEU A 36 -7.20 -63.24 18.12
C LEU A 36 -6.05 -62.40 17.55
N LEU A 37 -5.05 -63.02 16.91
CA LEU A 37 -3.96 -62.32 16.24
C LEU A 37 -4.45 -61.44 15.07
N LYS A 38 -5.43 -61.91 14.29
CA LYS A 38 -6.06 -61.10 13.24
C LYS A 38 -6.76 -59.87 13.82
N TYR A 39 -7.47 -60.01 14.94
CA TYR A 39 -8.10 -58.89 15.63
C TYR A 39 -7.08 -57.88 16.16
N VAL A 40 -6.03 -58.34 16.85
CA VAL A 40 -4.95 -57.47 17.35
C VAL A 40 -4.32 -56.68 16.20
N ASN A 41 -3.93 -57.35 15.12
CA ASN A 41 -3.32 -56.69 13.96
C ASN A 41 -4.26 -55.67 13.31
N LYS A 42 -5.55 -55.99 13.19
CA LYS A 42 -6.57 -55.08 12.64
C LYS A 42 -6.71 -53.83 13.49
N TYR A 43 -6.87 -53.97 14.81
CA TYR A 43 -7.09 -52.84 15.72
C TYR A 43 -5.82 -51.99 15.87
N GLU A 44 -4.64 -52.61 15.97
CA GLU A 44 -3.36 -51.88 15.99
C GLU A 44 -3.12 -51.12 14.67
N ALA A 45 -3.50 -51.69 13.51
CA ALA A 45 -3.43 -50.98 12.24
C ALA A 45 -4.34 -49.73 12.22
N VAL A 46 -5.55 -49.82 12.78
CA VAL A 46 -6.47 -48.66 12.89
C VAL A 46 -5.90 -47.60 13.84
N VAL A 47 -5.34 -48.00 14.98
CA VAL A 47 -4.67 -47.08 15.93
C VAL A 47 -3.52 -46.36 15.24
N ASN A 48 -2.65 -47.09 14.54
CA ASN A 48 -1.49 -46.52 13.86
C ASN A 48 -1.91 -45.59 12.71
N ALA A 49 -2.94 -45.96 11.94
CA ALA A 49 -3.50 -45.10 10.89
C ALA A 49 -4.05 -43.78 11.47
N LYS A 50 -4.78 -43.84 12.61
CA LYS A 50 -5.26 -42.64 13.29
C LYS A 50 -4.11 -41.77 13.82
N LYS A 51 -3.06 -42.37 14.39
CA LYS A 51 -1.86 -41.65 14.87
C LYS A 51 -1.14 -40.94 13.71
N LEU A 52 -0.95 -41.61 12.57
CA LEU A 52 -0.33 -41.01 11.39
C LEU A 52 -1.18 -39.86 10.82
N ALA A 53 -2.51 -40.04 10.74
CA ALA A 53 -3.42 -38.97 10.31
C ALA A 53 -3.35 -37.76 11.25
N LEU A 54 -3.30 -38.01 12.55
CA LEU A 54 -3.10 -36.98 13.59
C LEU A 54 -1.80 -36.21 13.42
N GLU A 55 -0.69 -36.90 13.18
CA GLU A 55 0.61 -36.26 12.94
C GLU A 55 0.59 -35.37 11.70
N ASN A 56 -0.03 -35.83 10.62
CA ASN A 56 -0.16 -35.04 9.39
C ASN A 56 -1.04 -33.81 9.57
N LEU A 57 -2.17 -33.95 10.28
CA LEU A 57 -3.05 -32.83 10.62
C LEU A 57 -2.35 -31.81 11.53
N ASN A 58 -1.60 -32.27 12.52
CA ASN A 58 -0.84 -31.39 13.41
C ASN A 58 0.26 -30.64 12.66
N LYS A 59 0.99 -31.31 11.76
CA LYS A 59 1.98 -30.66 10.87
C LYS A 59 1.32 -29.56 10.03
N LYS A 60 0.17 -29.86 9.41
CA LYS A 60 -0.59 -28.90 8.60
C LYS A 60 -1.09 -27.70 9.43
N GLN A 61 -1.60 -27.95 10.65
CA GLN A 61 -2.04 -26.90 11.56
C GLN A 61 -0.88 -25.98 11.97
N ILE A 62 0.27 -26.56 12.34
CA ILE A 62 1.47 -25.79 12.69
C ILE A 62 1.91 -24.91 11.53
N GLN A 63 1.89 -25.43 10.30
CA GLN A 63 2.23 -24.67 9.11
C GLN A 63 1.25 -23.50 8.89
N LEU A 64 -0.06 -23.75 8.90
CA LEU A 64 -1.08 -22.70 8.75
C LEU A 64 -0.99 -21.63 9.84
N CYS A 65 -0.77 -22.03 11.09
CA CYS A 65 -0.59 -21.07 12.19
C CYS A 65 0.66 -20.22 12.02
N LYS A 66 1.76 -20.76 11.47
CA LYS A 66 2.96 -19.98 11.15
C LYS A 66 2.71 -18.97 10.02
N GLU A 67 2.05 -19.40 8.95
CA GLU A 67 1.71 -18.55 7.80
C GLU A 67 0.77 -17.40 8.19
N LEU A 68 -0.19 -17.67 9.10
CA LEU A 68 -1.16 -16.68 9.59
C LEU A 68 -0.68 -15.84 10.79
N ASP A 69 0.54 -16.08 11.27
CA ASP A 69 1.13 -15.50 12.49
C ASP A 69 0.21 -15.66 13.73
N ARG A 70 -0.35 -16.86 13.90
CA ARG A 70 -1.16 -17.25 15.05
C ARG A 70 -0.36 -18.08 16.05
N LYS A 71 -0.66 -17.87 17.33
CA LYS A 71 -0.15 -18.73 18.40
C LYS A 71 -0.62 -20.15 18.17
N ILE A 72 0.32 -21.07 17.99
CA ILE A 72 0.03 -22.50 17.82
C ILE A 72 -0.64 -22.99 19.11
N GLN A 73 -1.90 -23.40 19.01
CA GLN A 73 -2.60 -24.04 20.12
C GLN A 73 -2.16 -25.51 20.20
N ILE A 74 -0.94 -25.73 20.72
CA ILE A 74 -0.45 -27.08 21.02
C ILE A 74 -0.96 -27.45 22.42
N ASP A 75 -2.22 -27.88 22.50
CA ASP A 75 -2.62 -28.71 23.64
C ASP A 75 -3.55 -29.84 23.17
N LEU A 76 -3.00 -30.69 22.30
CA LEU A 76 -3.58 -31.97 21.92
C LEU A 76 -2.97 -33.10 22.76
N LYS A 77 -2.73 -32.86 24.06
CA LYS A 77 -2.20 -33.92 24.94
C LYS A 77 -3.17 -35.08 25.11
N TYR A 78 -4.46 -34.88 24.86
CA TYR A 78 -5.53 -35.89 24.79
C TYR A 78 -6.61 -35.42 23.81
N PRO A 79 -7.53 -36.30 23.33
CA PRO A 79 -8.67 -35.87 22.53
C PRO A 79 -9.39 -34.69 23.22
N PRO A 80 -9.80 -33.67 22.48
CA PRO A 80 -10.32 -33.78 21.12
C PRO A 80 -9.28 -33.44 20.04
N LEU A 81 -9.30 -34.22 18.96
CA LEU A 81 -8.62 -33.85 17.71
C LEU A 81 -9.17 -32.51 17.19
N PRO A 82 -8.37 -31.70 16.48
CA PRO A 82 -8.92 -30.59 15.73
C PRO A 82 -9.91 -31.15 14.69
N THR A 83 -11.17 -30.77 14.80
CA THR A 83 -12.23 -31.21 13.88
C THR A 83 -11.91 -30.74 12.46
N GLN A 84 -12.32 -31.48 11.43
CA GLN A 84 -12.23 -31.04 10.02
C GLN A 84 -12.71 -29.59 9.84
N ALA A 85 -13.80 -29.22 10.52
CA ALA A 85 -14.33 -27.85 10.53
C ALA A 85 -13.37 -26.77 11.06
N GLN A 86 -12.39 -27.09 11.91
CA GLN A 86 -11.35 -26.15 12.36
C GLN A 86 -10.29 -25.93 11.26
N PHE A 87 -9.98 -26.97 10.49
CA PHE A 87 -9.09 -26.84 9.33
C PHE A 87 -9.75 -26.06 8.20
N ASP A 88 -11.01 -26.38 7.88
CA ASP A 88 -11.77 -25.69 6.84
C ASP A 88 -11.85 -24.17 7.14
N LYS A 89 -11.99 -23.80 8.43
CA LYS A 89 -11.96 -22.39 8.86
C LYS A 89 -10.60 -21.72 8.64
N LEU A 90 -9.50 -22.41 8.96
CA LEU A 90 -8.14 -21.86 8.78
C LEU A 90 -7.78 -21.76 7.29
N GLU A 91 -8.20 -22.73 6.47
CA GLU A 91 -8.02 -22.67 5.02
C GLU A 91 -8.86 -21.56 4.39
N ALA A 92 -10.12 -21.39 4.80
CA ALA A 92 -10.95 -20.29 4.34
C ALA A 92 -10.34 -18.92 4.71
N GLU A 93 -9.87 -18.76 5.95
CA GLU A 93 -9.21 -17.53 6.39
C GLU A 93 -7.92 -17.25 5.59
N LYS A 94 -7.12 -18.29 5.33
CA LYS A 94 -5.92 -18.16 4.49
C LYS A 94 -6.28 -17.67 3.09
N PHE A 95 -7.27 -18.31 2.45
CA PHE A 95 -7.72 -17.93 1.12
C PHE A 95 -8.25 -16.49 1.08
N GLU A 96 -9.07 -16.07 2.04
CA GLU A 96 -9.56 -14.69 2.13
C GLU A 96 -8.43 -13.67 2.29
N ARG A 97 -7.37 -14.00 3.04
CA ARG A 97 -6.20 -13.11 3.20
C ARG A 97 -5.35 -13.03 1.94
N GLU A 98 -5.14 -14.16 1.27
CA GLU A 98 -4.43 -14.23 -0.02
C GLU A 98 -5.15 -13.40 -1.09
N GLU A 99 -6.47 -13.58 -1.21
CA GLU A 99 -7.29 -12.82 -2.16
C GLU A 99 -7.20 -11.31 -1.90
N LYS A 100 -7.37 -10.89 -0.64
CA LYS A 100 -7.23 -9.48 -0.26
C LYS A 100 -5.85 -8.93 -0.57
N PHE A 101 -4.79 -9.69 -0.28
CA PHE A 101 -3.42 -9.29 -0.54
C PHE A 101 -3.19 -9.06 -2.03
N VAL A 102 -3.59 -10.01 -2.88
CA VAL A 102 -3.42 -9.91 -4.34
C VAL A 102 -4.18 -8.70 -4.89
N ASN A 103 -5.43 -8.51 -4.47
CA ASN A 103 -6.25 -7.39 -4.93
C ASN A 103 -5.66 -6.03 -4.53
N LEU A 104 -5.26 -5.87 -3.26
CA LEU A 104 -4.65 -4.63 -2.78
C LEU A 104 -3.30 -4.37 -3.45
N LYS A 105 -2.47 -5.41 -3.61
CA LYS A 105 -1.17 -5.30 -4.28
C LYS A 105 -1.33 -4.85 -5.73
N HIS A 106 -2.29 -5.43 -6.45
CA HIS A 106 -2.58 -5.03 -7.83
C HIS A 106 -2.96 -3.56 -7.90
N GLU A 107 -3.92 -3.13 -7.07
CA GLU A 107 -4.39 -1.75 -7.03
C GLU A 107 -3.26 -0.76 -6.68
N ILE A 108 -2.42 -1.09 -5.70
CA ILE A 108 -1.23 -0.29 -5.36
C ILE A 108 -0.29 -0.18 -6.55
N THR A 109 -0.02 -1.30 -7.24
CA THR A 109 0.94 -1.34 -8.34
C THR A 109 0.46 -0.50 -9.52
N GLU A 110 -0.82 -0.59 -9.87
CA GLU A 110 -1.44 0.24 -10.90
C GLU A 110 -1.31 1.73 -10.59
N ILE A 111 -1.61 2.13 -9.35
CA ILE A 111 -1.48 3.53 -8.93
C ILE A 111 -0.01 3.96 -8.99
N VAL A 112 0.90 3.18 -8.42
CA VAL A 112 2.34 3.49 -8.37
C VAL A 112 2.91 3.69 -9.77
N ASP A 113 2.55 2.84 -10.73
CA ASP A 113 2.97 2.96 -12.11
C ASP A 113 2.37 4.21 -12.79
N GLU A 114 1.09 4.50 -12.55
CA GLU A 114 0.40 5.65 -13.12
C GLU A 114 0.97 6.99 -12.63
N ILE A 115 1.19 7.13 -11.32
CA ILE A 115 1.74 8.37 -10.75
C ILE A 115 3.28 8.40 -10.75
N LYS A 116 3.93 7.33 -11.23
CA LYS A 116 5.39 7.12 -11.21
C LYS A 116 6.00 7.29 -9.81
N TYR A 117 5.31 6.74 -8.82
CA TYR A 117 5.76 6.82 -7.43
C TYR A 117 7.04 6.02 -7.20
N LYS A 118 7.94 6.57 -6.40
CA LYS A 118 9.20 5.89 -6.00
C LYS A 118 9.08 5.43 -4.55
N PRO A 119 9.15 4.12 -4.28
CA PRO A 119 9.02 3.60 -2.92
C PRO A 119 10.16 4.05 -2.01
N ASN A 120 9.78 4.59 -0.86
CA ASN A 120 10.64 5.24 0.12
C ASN A 120 10.88 4.37 1.36
N SER A 121 10.03 3.39 1.60
CA SER A 121 10.16 2.43 2.70
C SER A 121 10.54 1.04 2.21
N ASP A 122 11.26 0.28 3.03
CA ASP A 122 11.57 -1.12 2.75
C ASP A 122 10.30 -1.96 2.62
N PHE A 123 9.25 -1.63 3.39
CA PHE A 123 7.94 -2.28 3.27
C PHE A 123 7.32 -2.06 1.88
N GLU A 124 7.33 -0.82 1.36
CA GLU A 124 6.76 -0.51 0.05
C GLU A 124 7.52 -1.24 -1.06
N ARG A 125 8.86 -1.31 -0.95
CA ARG A 125 9.69 -2.08 -1.88
C ARG A 125 9.35 -3.56 -1.82
N GLU A 126 9.15 -4.11 -0.61
CA GLU A 126 8.77 -5.51 -0.43
C GLU A 126 7.39 -5.81 -1.05
N VAL A 127 6.38 -4.96 -0.81
CA VAL A 127 5.04 -5.09 -1.42
C VAL A 127 5.12 -5.09 -2.95
N LEU A 128 5.92 -4.20 -3.53
CA LEU A 128 6.01 -4.03 -4.98
C LEU A 128 6.91 -5.09 -5.67
N SER A 129 7.85 -5.69 -4.96
CA SER A 129 8.84 -6.62 -5.55
C SER A 129 8.60 -8.10 -5.25
N SER A 130 8.00 -8.43 -4.10
CA SER A 130 7.85 -9.81 -3.63
C SER A 130 6.42 -10.31 -3.75
N ASP A 131 6.24 -11.53 -4.24
CA ASP A 131 4.96 -12.26 -4.20
C ASP A 131 4.76 -13.05 -2.91
N ASP A 132 5.84 -13.29 -2.14
CA ASP A 132 5.86 -14.17 -0.97
C ASP A 132 5.83 -13.40 0.36
N MET A 133 5.05 -12.32 0.45
CA MET A 133 4.91 -11.59 1.71
C MET A 133 4.09 -12.40 2.73
N MET A 134 4.59 -12.46 3.97
CA MET A 134 3.86 -13.10 5.08
C MET A 134 2.50 -12.42 5.31
N LEU A 135 1.41 -13.19 5.33
CA LEU A 135 0.03 -12.71 5.50
C LEU A 135 -0.35 -12.54 6.99
N SER A 136 0.53 -11.88 7.74
CA SER A 136 0.27 -11.51 9.12
C SER A 136 -0.83 -10.44 9.18
N ASN A 137 -1.57 -10.37 10.29
CA ASN A 137 -2.56 -9.32 10.50
C ASN A 137 -1.93 -7.91 10.49
N GLN A 138 -0.65 -7.79 10.85
CA GLN A 138 0.06 -6.53 10.81
C GLN A 138 0.38 -6.12 9.37
N ASN A 139 0.90 -7.06 8.57
CA ASN A 139 1.24 -6.81 7.17
C ASN A 139 0.00 -6.42 6.35
N LEU A 140 -1.13 -7.12 6.55
CA LEU A 140 -2.39 -6.77 5.90
C LEU A 140 -2.89 -5.37 6.28
N LYS A 141 -2.81 -4.98 7.56
CA LYS A 141 -3.17 -3.62 7.98
C LYS A 141 -2.25 -2.56 7.39
N MET A 142 -0.95 -2.82 7.31
CA MET A 142 0.00 -1.92 6.67
C MET A 142 -0.27 -1.81 5.17
N LEU A 143 -0.63 -2.92 4.51
CA LEU A 143 -1.00 -2.94 3.10
C LEU A 143 -2.29 -2.16 2.82
N GLU A 144 -3.33 -2.34 3.64
CA GLU A 144 -4.57 -1.56 3.56
C GLU A 144 -4.31 -0.06 3.73
N PHE A 145 -3.47 0.30 4.71
CA PHE A 145 -3.07 1.69 4.92
C PHE A 145 -2.30 2.24 3.72
N PHE A 146 -1.34 1.47 3.18
CA PHE A 146 -0.56 1.87 2.02
C PHE A 146 -1.45 2.06 0.79
N ALA A 147 -2.37 1.14 0.50
CA ALA A 147 -3.36 1.27 -0.57
C ALA A 147 -4.19 2.55 -0.42
N LYS A 148 -4.64 2.84 0.80
CA LYS A 148 -5.38 4.08 1.09
C LYS A 148 -4.53 5.32 0.81
N CYS A 149 -3.28 5.35 1.30
CA CYS A 149 -2.38 6.47 1.05
C CYS A 149 -2.08 6.67 -0.44
N MET A 150 -1.91 5.59 -1.21
CA MET A 150 -1.70 5.68 -2.66
C MET A 150 -2.91 6.27 -3.38
N LYS A 151 -4.14 5.88 -3.00
CA LYS A 151 -5.37 6.48 -3.55
C LYS A 151 -5.48 7.97 -3.24
N GLU A 152 -5.25 8.35 -1.99
CA GLU A 152 -5.29 9.76 -1.57
C GLU A 152 -4.22 10.58 -2.30
N LEU A 153 -3.00 10.04 -2.43
CA LEU A 153 -1.92 10.68 -3.15
C LEU A 153 -2.24 10.85 -4.64
N LYS A 154 -2.81 9.83 -5.28
CA LYS A 154 -3.25 9.92 -6.68
C LYS A 154 -4.26 11.05 -6.86
N LEU A 155 -5.34 11.03 -6.08
CA LEU A 155 -6.39 12.05 -6.16
C LEU A 155 -5.85 13.45 -5.93
N SER A 156 -5.04 13.64 -4.88
CA SER A 156 -4.42 14.93 -4.59
C SER A 156 -3.49 15.40 -5.72
N THR A 157 -2.75 14.48 -6.35
CA THR A 157 -1.87 14.81 -7.48
C THR A 157 -2.68 15.25 -8.70
N GLU A 158 -3.77 14.56 -9.01
CA GLU A 158 -4.66 14.92 -10.12
C GLU A 158 -5.29 16.30 -9.93
N GLU A 159 -5.76 16.61 -8.71
CA GLU A 159 -6.31 17.91 -8.36
C GLU A 159 -5.26 19.02 -8.46
N GLU A 160 -4.06 18.82 -7.90
CA GLU A 160 -2.96 19.79 -7.98
C GLU A 160 -2.52 20.02 -9.43
N VAL A 161 -2.38 18.97 -10.24
CA VAL A 161 -2.02 19.07 -11.67
C VAL A 161 -3.06 19.88 -12.43
N SER A 162 -4.35 19.62 -12.21
CA SER A 162 -5.45 20.36 -12.84
C SER A 162 -5.42 21.85 -12.47
N HIS A 163 -5.24 22.15 -11.18
CA HIS A 163 -5.12 23.52 -10.69
C HIS A 163 -3.91 24.24 -11.28
N LEU A 164 -2.73 23.61 -11.28
CA LEU A 164 -1.51 24.19 -11.84
C LEU A 164 -1.62 24.42 -13.34
N ARG A 165 -2.22 23.50 -14.10
CA ARG A 165 -2.47 23.70 -15.54
C ARG A 165 -3.33 24.94 -15.80
N THR A 166 -4.42 25.10 -15.04
CA THR A 166 -5.28 26.28 -15.15
C THR A 166 -4.51 27.56 -14.84
N ARG A 167 -3.72 27.55 -13.76
CA ARG A 167 -2.87 28.68 -13.37
C ARG A 167 -1.83 29.03 -14.45
N ILE A 168 -1.19 28.03 -15.04
CA ILE A 168 -0.21 28.21 -16.12
C ILE A 168 -0.87 28.82 -17.35
N GLU A 169 -2.05 28.35 -17.75
CA GLU A 169 -2.78 28.92 -18.90
C GLU A 169 -3.10 30.40 -18.69
N ASP A 170 -3.51 30.79 -17.48
CA ASP A 170 -3.79 32.19 -17.16
C ASP A 170 -2.50 33.04 -17.18
N LEU A 171 -1.41 32.52 -16.61
CA LEU A 171 -0.10 33.18 -16.66
C LEU A 171 0.41 33.32 -18.10
N TRP A 172 0.29 32.28 -18.93
CA TRP A 172 0.68 32.31 -20.32
C TRP A 172 -0.12 33.32 -21.14
N LYS A 173 -1.43 33.43 -20.91
CA LYS A 173 -2.29 34.47 -21.53
C LYS A 173 -1.84 35.87 -21.12
N MET A 174 -1.64 36.11 -19.82
CA MET A 174 -1.22 37.42 -19.31
C MET A 174 0.20 37.80 -19.76
N LEU A 175 1.08 36.82 -19.97
CA LEU A 175 2.44 37.03 -20.42
C LEU A 175 2.60 37.04 -21.95
N ASP A 176 1.52 36.88 -22.72
CA ASP A 176 1.53 36.78 -24.19
C ASP A 176 2.56 35.75 -24.71
N ILE A 177 2.64 34.58 -24.06
CA ILE A 177 3.53 33.49 -24.51
C ILE A 177 2.96 32.86 -25.80
N GLU A 178 3.82 32.58 -26.79
CA GLU A 178 3.39 32.05 -28.08
C GLU A 178 2.70 30.69 -27.96
N LEU A 179 1.68 30.44 -28.79
CA LEU A 179 0.93 29.18 -28.74
C LEU A 179 1.80 27.95 -28.99
N ILE A 180 2.84 28.08 -29.82
CA ILE A 180 3.78 27.01 -30.15
C ILE A 180 4.50 26.52 -28.88
N ASP A 181 5.02 27.45 -28.06
CA ASP A 181 5.70 27.12 -26.81
C ASP A 181 4.75 26.47 -25.80
N ARG A 182 3.48 26.92 -25.76
CA ARG A 182 2.43 26.31 -24.91
C ARG A 182 2.14 24.88 -25.34
N ASP A 183 1.99 24.65 -26.63
CA ASP A 183 1.73 23.32 -27.20
C ASP A 183 2.90 22.37 -26.99
N GLU A 184 4.14 22.85 -27.15
CA GLU A 184 5.34 22.07 -26.88
C GLU A 184 5.37 21.61 -25.41
N PHE A 185 5.12 22.52 -24.47
CA PHE A 185 5.08 22.19 -23.05
C PHE A 185 3.96 21.18 -22.72
N ARG A 186 2.76 21.37 -23.28
CA ARG A 186 1.63 20.43 -23.11
C ARG A 186 1.96 19.03 -23.64
N SER A 187 2.68 18.96 -24.75
CA SER A 187 3.05 17.67 -25.37
C SER A 187 4.11 16.90 -24.57
N HIS A 188 5.01 17.62 -23.88
CA HIS A 188 6.04 17.00 -23.05
C HIS A 188 5.50 16.50 -21.70
N TYR A 189 4.50 17.17 -21.13
CA TYR A 189 3.99 16.87 -19.79
C TYR A 189 2.53 16.42 -19.82
N THR A 190 2.30 15.31 -20.52
CA THR A 190 1.01 14.62 -20.57
C THR A 190 0.77 13.78 -19.30
N GLY A 191 -0.48 13.71 -18.84
CA GLY A 191 -0.88 12.90 -17.67
C GLY A 191 -0.71 13.60 -16.32
N ASN A 192 -0.88 12.82 -15.23
CA ASN A 192 -0.94 13.29 -13.84
C ASN A 192 0.11 12.61 -12.96
N SER A 193 1.32 12.40 -13.48
CA SER A 193 2.42 11.81 -12.71
C SER A 193 3.06 12.81 -11.75
N LEU A 194 3.77 12.33 -10.74
CA LEU A 194 4.54 13.20 -9.84
C LEU A 194 5.62 14.00 -10.58
N ASP A 195 6.22 13.42 -11.63
CA ASP A 195 7.17 14.12 -12.50
C ASP A 195 6.49 15.28 -13.25
N THR A 196 5.27 15.05 -13.74
CA THR A 196 4.44 16.09 -14.39
C THR A 196 4.08 17.20 -13.40
N LEU A 197 3.70 16.84 -12.16
CA LEU A 197 3.39 17.79 -11.10
C LEU A 197 4.58 18.71 -10.81
N GLU A 198 5.78 18.16 -10.68
CA GLU A 198 6.99 18.93 -10.42
C GLU A 198 7.32 19.87 -11.59
N ALA A 199 7.24 19.38 -12.83
CA ALA A 199 7.45 20.20 -14.01
C ALA A 199 6.47 21.38 -14.10
N LEU A 200 5.19 21.17 -13.75
CA LEU A 200 4.19 22.23 -13.68
C LEU A 200 4.52 23.26 -12.59
N LYS A 201 4.97 22.83 -11.41
CA LYS A 201 5.41 23.73 -10.34
C LYS A 201 6.60 24.60 -10.78
N ILE A 202 7.56 24.01 -11.49
CA ILE A 202 8.70 24.74 -12.07
C ILE A 202 8.22 25.76 -13.11
N GLU A 203 7.28 25.40 -13.98
CA GLU A 203 6.77 26.31 -15.01
C GLU A 203 5.97 27.48 -14.44
N VAL A 204 5.15 27.25 -13.39
CA VAL A 204 4.49 28.33 -12.66
C VAL A 204 5.52 29.30 -12.11
N LYS A 205 6.57 28.79 -11.45
CA LYS A 205 7.63 29.63 -10.89
C LYS A 205 8.34 30.44 -11.97
N ARG A 206 8.67 29.82 -13.11
CA ARG A 206 9.28 30.49 -14.28
C ARG A 206 8.39 31.62 -14.80
N CYS A 207 7.09 31.38 -14.91
CA CYS A 207 6.13 32.38 -15.36
C CYS A 207 6.01 33.56 -14.39
N GLU A 208 5.94 33.31 -13.07
CA GLU A 208 5.91 34.37 -12.06
C GLU A 208 7.20 35.21 -12.05
N GLU A 209 8.36 34.58 -12.24
CA GLU A 209 9.64 35.28 -12.39
C GLU A 209 9.66 36.16 -13.64
N LEU A 210 9.12 35.67 -14.76
CA LEU A 210 8.98 36.43 -16.00
C LEU A 210 8.04 37.62 -15.83
N ARG A 211 6.91 37.43 -15.13
CA ARG A 211 5.96 38.50 -14.78
C ARG A 211 6.64 39.59 -13.97
N LYS A 212 7.36 39.21 -12.91
CA LYS A 212 8.12 40.15 -12.08
C LYS A 212 9.17 40.92 -12.89
N ALA A 213 9.87 40.24 -13.79
CA ALA A 213 10.85 40.87 -14.68
C ALA A 213 10.21 41.85 -15.67
N LYS A 214 9.00 41.57 -16.17
CA LYS A 214 8.23 42.51 -17.01
C LYS A 214 7.82 43.75 -16.19
N ILE A 215 7.21 43.56 -15.02
CA ILE A 215 6.81 44.67 -14.12
C ILE A 215 8.02 45.56 -13.80
N LYS A 216 9.16 44.95 -13.46
CA LYS A 216 10.42 45.70 -13.23
C LYS A 216 10.76 46.62 -14.40
N LYS A 217 10.74 46.11 -15.63
CA LYS A 217 11.05 46.93 -16.82
C LYS A 217 10.07 48.09 -17.01
N PHE A 218 8.80 47.92 -16.66
CA PHE A 218 7.82 49.01 -16.73
C PHE A 218 8.05 50.05 -15.64
N VAL A 219 8.20 49.61 -14.38
CA VAL A 219 8.50 50.50 -13.25
C VAL A 219 9.78 51.31 -13.50
N ASP A 220 10.85 50.68 -13.98
CA ASP A 220 12.10 51.38 -14.28
C ASP A 220 11.91 52.46 -15.37
N LYS A 221 11.09 52.20 -16.40
CA LYS A 221 10.72 53.22 -17.40
C LYS A 221 9.91 54.38 -16.81
N LEU A 222 8.94 54.09 -15.94
CA LEU A 222 8.14 55.13 -15.27
C LEU A 222 9.03 55.98 -14.35
N ARG A 223 10.02 55.39 -13.67
CA ARG A 223 11.01 56.12 -12.87
C ARG A 223 11.86 57.07 -13.71
N ASP A 224 12.31 56.64 -14.88
CA ASP A 224 13.04 57.52 -15.81
C ASP A 224 12.17 58.69 -16.31
N GLN A 225 10.87 58.43 -16.57
CA GLN A 225 9.90 59.45 -16.93
C GLN A 225 9.65 60.44 -15.79
N LEU A 226 9.40 59.95 -14.56
CA LEU A 226 9.25 60.78 -13.36
C LEU A 226 10.46 61.69 -13.16
N GLN A 227 11.67 61.15 -13.28
CA GLN A 227 12.89 61.93 -13.15
C GLN A 227 12.97 63.06 -14.19
N THR A 228 12.52 62.78 -15.42
CA THR A 228 12.46 63.77 -16.51
C THR A 228 11.42 64.87 -16.23
N ILE A 229 10.22 64.49 -15.77
CA ILE A 229 9.15 65.42 -15.40
C ILE A 229 9.59 66.31 -14.24
N TRP A 230 10.13 65.72 -13.17
CA TRP A 230 10.61 66.46 -12.01
C TRP A 230 11.73 67.43 -12.35
N THR A 231 12.61 67.07 -13.30
CA THR A 231 13.67 67.97 -13.78
C THR A 231 13.07 69.14 -14.57
N THR A 232 12.04 68.88 -15.39
CA THR A 232 11.36 69.89 -16.21
C THR A 232 10.51 70.84 -15.36
N CYS A 233 9.83 70.34 -14.34
CA CYS A 233 8.97 71.10 -13.44
C CYS A 233 9.74 71.79 -12.29
N HIS A 234 11.06 71.63 -12.23
CA HIS A 234 11.91 72.16 -11.14
C HIS A 234 11.44 71.74 -9.74
N CYS A 235 10.95 70.51 -9.59
CA CYS A 235 10.48 69.97 -8.30
C CYS A 235 11.62 69.97 -7.27
N SER A 236 11.32 70.35 -6.03
CA SER A 236 12.32 70.38 -4.96
C SER A 236 12.70 68.96 -4.50
N ASP A 237 13.88 68.80 -3.92
CA ASP A 237 14.29 67.50 -3.37
C ASP A 237 13.39 67.01 -2.23
N ALA A 238 12.64 67.92 -1.57
CA ALA A 238 11.66 67.56 -0.56
C ALA A 238 10.41 66.91 -1.21
N ASP A 239 9.95 67.46 -2.34
CA ASP A 239 8.80 66.93 -3.08
C ASP A 239 9.12 65.56 -3.68
N LYS A 240 10.33 65.38 -4.25
CA LYS A 240 10.79 64.07 -4.77
C LYS A 240 10.89 63.01 -3.67
N LYS A 241 11.28 63.38 -2.46
CA LYS A 241 11.36 62.47 -1.30
C LYS A 241 9.99 62.13 -0.72
N SER A 242 8.94 62.87 -1.06
CA SER A 242 7.58 62.56 -0.63
C SER A 242 7.07 61.27 -1.27
N PHE A 243 7.49 60.97 -2.50
CA PHE A 243 7.22 59.71 -3.18
C PHE A 243 8.17 58.59 -2.70
N ARG A 244 7.74 57.88 -1.64
CA ARG A 244 8.54 56.84 -0.97
C ARG A 244 8.78 55.56 -1.80
N TYR A 245 8.00 55.36 -2.87
CA TYR A 245 8.03 54.14 -3.68
C TYR A 245 9.09 54.17 -4.79
N LEU A 246 9.79 55.30 -4.97
CA LEU A 246 10.81 55.51 -6.00
C LEU A 246 11.94 54.47 -5.95
N TYR A 247 12.32 54.01 -4.75
CA TYR A 247 13.44 53.08 -4.54
C TYR A 247 12.97 51.69 -4.08
N ASN A 248 11.69 51.36 -4.28
CA ASN A 248 11.15 50.07 -3.86
C ASN A 248 11.48 48.97 -4.89
N ASP A 249 12.17 47.91 -4.48
CA ASP A 249 12.55 46.79 -5.35
C ASP A 249 11.56 45.60 -5.30
N PHE A 250 10.43 45.76 -4.60
CA PHE A 250 9.32 44.80 -4.60
C PHE A 250 8.38 45.06 -5.78
N TYR A 251 8.78 44.56 -6.96
CA TYR A 251 8.03 44.71 -8.21
C TYR A 251 6.71 43.92 -8.22
N THR A 252 5.64 44.57 -7.76
CA THR A 252 4.25 44.11 -7.79
C THR A 252 3.41 44.99 -8.72
N GLU A 253 2.20 44.54 -9.07
CA GLU A 253 1.24 45.38 -9.82
C GLU A 253 0.87 46.64 -9.03
N ASP A 254 0.64 46.54 -7.72
CA ASP A 254 0.41 47.73 -6.88
C ASP A 254 1.56 48.74 -6.96
N LEU A 255 2.81 48.27 -7.07
CA LEU A 255 3.95 49.18 -7.23
C LEU A 255 3.92 49.89 -8.58
N LEU A 256 3.52 49.17 -9.64
CA LEU A 256 3.35 49.74 -10.96
C LEU A 256 2.26 50.83 -10.95
N ASP A 257 1.08 50.51 -10.40
CA ASP A 257 -0.06 51.44 -10.31
C ASP A 257 0.31 52.72 -9.53
N LEU A 258 1.07 52.58 -8.44
CA LEU A 258 1.56 53.73 -7.66
C LEU A 258 2.51 54.63 -8.46
N HIS A 259 3.33 54.08 -9.35
CA HIS A 259 4.20 54.88 -10.23
C HIS A 259 3.42 55.52 -11.38
N GLU A 260 2.37 54.87 -11.88
CA GLU A 260 1.48 55.45 -12.90
C GLU A 260 0.65 56.61 -12.34
N LEU A 261 0.23 56.54 -11.07
CA LEU A 261 -0.55 57.60 -10.41
C LEU A 261 0.28 58.86 -10.09
N GLU A 262 1.59 58.70 -9.87
CA GLU A 262 2.50 59.81 -9.55
C GLU A 262 2.90 60.64 -10.79
N ILE A 263 2.84 60.03 -11.99
CA ILE A 263 3.13 60.69 -13.28
C ILE A 263 1.97 61.59 -13.71
#